data_AF-A0A6J1LGJ3-F1
#
_entry.id   AF-A0A6J1LGJ3-F1
#
_cell.length_a   1.000
_cell.length_b   1.000
_cell.length_c   1.000
_cell.angle_alpha   90.00
_cell.angle_beta   90.00
_cell.angle_gamma   90.00
#
_symmetry.space_group_name_H-M   'P 1'
#
loop_
_entity.id
_entity.type
_entity.pdbx_description
1 polymer ?
#
loop_
_entity_poly.entity_id
_entity_poly.type
_entity_poly.pdbx_seq_one_letter_code
_entity_poly.pdbx_strand_id
1 'polypeptide(L)'
;MLLAQPTLQQQPQTGLRTAECTQDYFEVNGLRLCGTEVWQHIYVPFNASAGVNRVDLLISLANRAGGVSLPTPEWNMVVTQLECPAGASVRELAPLDVQQPEMRSSSFKDGFLVAPPGCLQYFPEAKGVVKSFNYNDGNGVYPSHMNYAICFRRTKDTSSLNIRSYYFHVGAETSANSLMTDSSCYRSGSSSVANADFLMVPQATLVDRNERATYFCGATQGDVVINSNNPGPLLVLFNSDEIYDSNDAGFAFTYTVA
;
A
#
# COMPACT_ATOMS: atom_id res chain seq x y z
N MET A 1 15.08 0.02 -6.17
CA MET A 1 15.57 1.27 -5.58
C MET A 1 16.19 0.94 -4.24
N LEU A 2 17.36 1.50 -3.97
CA LEU A 2 18.08 1.43 -2.71
C LEU A 2 18.41 2.87 -2.29
N LEU A 3 17.83 3.30 -1.19
CA LEU A 3 18.06 4.58 -0.53
C LEU A 3 18.40 4.31 0.95
N ALA A 4 18.83 5.33 1.69
CA ALA A 4 18.96 5.24 3.14
C ALA A 4 17.65 4.75 3.79
N GLN A 5 17.75 3.91 4.82
CA GLN A 5 16.61 3.44 5.59
C GLN A 5 15.89 4.60 6.31
N PRO A 6 14.61 4.45 6.69
CA PRO A 6 13.93 5.43 7.52
C PRO A 6 14.74 5.77 8.78
N THR A 7 14.81 7.05 9.09
CA THR A 7 15.45 7.53 10.31
C THR A 7 14.43 7.45 11.46
N LEU A 8 14.82 6.79 12.55
CA LEU A 8 14.03 6.79 13.77
C LEU A 8 14.22 8.11 14.51
N GLN A 9 13.22 8.99 14.45
CA GLN A 9 13.20 10.23 15.21
C GLN A 9 12.55 9.99 16.56
N GLN A 10 13.17 10.48 17.63
CA GLN A 10 12.58 10.41 18.96
C GLN A 10 11.88 11.73 19.30
N GLN A 11 10.60 11.66 19.65
CA GLN A 11 9.84 12.80 20.14
C GLN A 11 10.37 13.23 21.53
N PRO A 12 10.86 14.47 21.70
CA PRO A 12 11.54 14.89 22.93
C PRO A 12 10.69 14.83 24.21
N GLN A 13 9.36 14.93 24.09
CA GLN A 13 8.45 15.03 25.24
C GLN A 13 7.85 13.68 25.65
N THR A 14 7.58 12.80 24.69
CA THR A 14 6.88 11.52 24.90
C THR A 14 7.85 10.34 24.90
N GLY A 15 9.05 10.51 24.33
CA GLY A 15 10.02 9.43 24.12
C GLY A 15 9.63 8.45 23.00
N LEU A 16 8.48 8.66 22.36
CA LEU A 16 7.99 7.89 21.22
C LEU A 16 8.93 8.04 20.04
N ARG A 17 9.02 7.00 19.20
CA ARG A 17 9.84 7.00 18.00
C ARG A 17 8.96 7.02 16.77
N THR A 18 9.38 7.71 15.72
CA THR A 18 8.69 7.78 14.43
C THR A 18 9.68 7.40 13.33
N ALA A 19 9.26 6.58 12.37
CA ALA A 19 10.10 6.12 11.27
C ALA A 19 9.88 7.01 10.04
N GLU A 20 10.82 7.91 9.75
CA GLU A 20 10.67 8.90 8.67
C GLU A 20 11.80 8.87 7.64
N CYS A 21 11.43 9.01 6.37
CA CYS A 21 12.36 9.15 5.25
C CYS A 21 12.93 10.59 5.17
N THR A 22 13.96 10.89 5.98
CA THR A 22 14.56 12.24 6.06
C THR A 22 15.93 12.38 5.43
N GLN A 23 16.72 11.31 5.37
CA GLN A 23 18.08 11.37 4.80
C GLN A 23 18.06 11.27 3.28
N ASP A 24 17.62 10.13 2.76
CA ASP A 24 17.30 9.95 1.35
C ASP A 24 15.81 9.68 1.22
N TYR A 25 15.17 10.22 0.19
CA TYR A 25 13.81 9.88 -0.13
C TYR A 25 13.48 10.11 -1.60
N PHE A 26 12.60 9.27 -2.11
CA PHE A 26 11.83 9.52 -3.31
C PHE A 26 10.47 10.09 -2.90
N GLU A 27 10.07 11.21 -3.47
CA GLU A 27 8.78 11.85 -3.23
C GLU A 27 7.97 11.99 -4.51
N VAL A 28 6.70 11.61 -4.44
CA VAL A 28 5.72 11.83 -5.50
C VAL A 28 4.33 11.94 -4.90
N ASN A 29 3.56 12.96 -5.33
CA ASN A 29 2.18 13.17 -4.88
C ASN A 29 2.02 13.16 -3.33
N GLY A 30 2.99 13.75 -2.63
CA GLY A 30 3.04 13.81 -1.16
C GLY A 30 3.45 12.50 -0.46
N LEU A 31 3.67 11.41 -1.19
CA LEU A 31 4.20 10.16 -0.65
C LEU A 31 5.73 10.19 -0.65
N ARG A 32 6.35 9.96 0.52
CA ARG A 32 7.81 9.83 0.66
C ARG A 32 8.19 8.38 0.94
N LEU A 33 9.08 7.83 0.10
CA LEU A 33 9.59 6.46 0.20
C LEU A 33 11.11 6.48 0.34
N CYS A 34 11.66 5.54 1.10
CA CYS A 34 13.08 5.36 1.31
C CYS A 34 13.39 3.89 1.63
N GLY A 35 14.67 3.57 1.87
CA GLY A 35 15.11 2.20 2.05
C GLY A 35 15.14 1.38 0.77
N THR A 36 14.78 0.10 0.85
CA THR A 36 14.93 -0.88 -0.23
C THR A 36 13.57 -1.21 -0.85
N GLU A 37 13.33 -0.75 -2.07
CA GLU A 37 12.13 -1.03 -2.85
C GLU A 37 12.46 -1.89 -4.08
N VAL A 38 12.03 -3.14 -4.10
CA VAL A 38 12.30 -4.09 -5.19
C VAL A 38 10.98 -4.67 -5.69
N TRP A 39 10.75 -4.62 -7.00
CA TRP A 39 9.50 -5.07 -7.65
C TRP A 39 8.24 -4.39 -7.09
N GLN A 40 8.36 -3.11 -6.74
CA GLN A 40 7.27 -2.27 -6.25
C GLN A 40 6.83 -1.29 -7.33
N HIS A 41 5.55 -0.95 -7.31
CA HIS A 41 4.96 0.08 -8.17
C HIS A 41 3.95 0.90 -7.39
N ILE A 42 3.69 2.10 -7.91
CA ILE A 42 2.67 3.02 -7.41
C ILE A 42 1.91 3.62 -8.58
N TYR A 43 0.63 3.89 -8.38
CA TYR A 43 -0.22 4.62 -9.30
C TYR A 43 -0.36 6.06 -8.82
N VAL A 44 -0.03 6.99 -9.69
CA VAL A 44 -0.12 8.43 -9.43
C VAL A 44 -1.30 8.98 -10.23
N PRO A 45 -2.34 9.52 -9.59
CA PRO A 45 -3.46 10.13 -10.30
C PRO A 45 -2.99 11.30 -11.17
N PHE A 46 -3.42 11.31 -12.43
CA PHE A 46 -3.14 12.40 -13.36
C PHE A 46 -4.45 12.85 -14.01
N ASN A 47 -4.92 14.06 -13.68
CA ASN A 47 -6.18 14.59 -14.17
C ASN A 47 -5.94 15.87 -15.00
N ALA A 48 -5.68 15.68 -16.29
CA ALA A 48 -5.48 16.79 -17.23
C ALA A 48 -6.68 17.73 -17.31
N SER A 49 -7.90 17.20 -17.21
CA SER A 49 -9.14 18.00 -17.23
C SER A 49 -9.30 18.88 -15.99
N ALA A 50 -8.70 18.50 -14.86
CA ALA A 50 -8.61 19.34 -13.66
C ALA A 50 -7.43 20.33 -13.69
N GLY A 51 -6.73 20.44 -14.82
CA GLY A 51 -5.60 21.36 -15.01
C GLY A 51 -4.25 20.79 -14.57
N VAL A 52 -4.16 19.51 -14.22
CA VAL A 52 -2.88 18.85 -13.90
C VAL A 52 -2.12 18.63 -15.21
N ASN A 53 -0.96 19.28 -15.37
CA ASN A 53 -0.16 19.20 -16.60
C ASN A 53 1.22 18.59 -16.40
N ARG A 54 1.61 18.27 -15.16
CA ARG A 54 2.87 17.58 -14.84
C ARG A 54 2.74 16.74 -13.58
N VAL A 55 3.64 15.78 -13.43
CA VAL A 55 3.88 15.01 -12.20
C VAL A 55 5.34 15.23 -11.82
N ASP A 56 5.58 15.73 -10.61
CA ASP A 56 6.93 15.95 -10.12
C ASP A 56 7.42 14.69 -9.38
N LEU A 57 8.52 14.12 -9.88
CA LEU A 57 9.23 13.00 -9.27
C LEU A 57 10.50 13.56 -8.62
N LEU A 58 10.53 13.63 -7.29
CA LEU A 58 11.65 14.19 -6.55
C LEU A 58 12.49 13.08 -5.93
N ILE A 59 13.81 13.13 -6.13
CA ILE A 59 14.77 12.32 -5.37
C ILE A 59 15.65 13.29 -4.59
N SER A 60 15.61 13.18 -3.27
CA SER A 60 16.46 13.95 -2.35
C SER A 60 17.45 13.00 -1.71
N LEU A 61 18.73 13.40 -1.68
CA LEU A 61 19.83 12.60 -1.15
C LEU A 61 20.58 13.37 -0.07
N ALA A 62 20.92 12.69 1.02
CA ALA A 62 21.77 13.24 2.06
C ALA A 62 23.20 13.44 1.55
N ASN A 63 23.88 14.46 2.10
CA ASN A 63 25.30 14.66 1.87
C ASN A 63 26.10 13.51 2.51
N ARG A 64 26.88 12.79 1.69
CA ARG A 64 27.72 11.67 2.11
C ARG A 64 29.18 12.05 2.34
N ALA A 65 29.55 13.31 2.11
CA ALA A 65 30.88 13.81 2.44
C ALA A 65 31.08 13.78 3.97
N GLY A 66 32.19 13.20 4.43
CA GLY A 66 32.56 13.22 5.85
C GLY A 66 32.27 11.95 6.66
N GLY A 67 31.89 10.82 6.03
CA GLY A 67 31.94 9.50 6.69
C GLY A 67 30.63 8.99 7.31
N VAL A 68 29.47 9.52 6.93
CA VAL A 68 28.18 8.89 7.29
C VAL A 68 28.06 7.59 6.50
N SER A 69 27.92 6.44 7.17
CA SER A 69 27.79 5.13 6.52
C SER A 69 26.38 4.92 5.94
N LEU A 70 26.04 5.67 4.90
CA LEU A 70 24.80 5.48 4.14
C LEU A 70 25.06 4.59 2.93
N PRO A 71 24.06 3.81 2.48
CA PRO A 71 24.20 3.07 1.23
C PRO A 71 24.42 4.02 0.05
N THR A 72 25.11 3.53 -0.96
CA THR A 72 25.17 4.19 -2.27
C THR A 72 23.76 4.16 -2.86
N PRO A 73 23.17 5.32 -3.20
CA PRO A 73 21.80 5.36 -3.67
C PRO A 73 21.73 4.86 -5.11
N GLU A 74 20.77 3.99 -5.40
CA GLU A 74 20.58 3.38 -6.71
C GLU A 74 19.09 3.22 -7.02
N TRP A 75 18.68 3.53 -8.25
CA TRP A 75 17.31 3.30 -8.69
C TRP A 75 17.24 2.92 -10.16
N ASN A 76 16.25 2.07 -10.48
CA ASN A 76 15.86 1.70 -11.82
C ASN A 76 14.33 1.78 -11.86
N MET A 77 13.81 2.83 -12.48
CA MET A 77 12.37 3.15 -12.48
C MET A 77 11.86 3.20 -13.91
N VAL A 78 10.70 2.60 -14.15
CA VAL A 78 9.96 2.71 -15.41
C VAL A 78 8.72 3.54 -15.15
N VAL A 79 8.51 4.59 -15.94
CA VAL A 79 7.33 5.44 -15.88
C VAL A 79 6.47 5.17 -17.11
N THR A 80 5.22 4.80 -16.89
CA THR A 80 4.25 4.52 -17.94
C THR A 80 3.01 5.38 -17.70
N GLN A 81 2.63 6.15 -18.71
CA GLN A 81 1.34 6.83 -18.73
C GLN A 81 0.28 5.82 -19.19
N LEU A 82 -0.79 5.69 -18.39
CA LEU A 82 -1.94 4.87 -18.72
C LEU A 82 -3.10 5.76 -19.10
N GLU A 83 -3.73 5.48 -20.24
CA GLU A 83 -4.87 6.27 -20.69
C GLU A 83 -6.12 5.85 -19.92
N CYS A 84 -6.78 6.81 -19.25
CA CYS A 84 -8.05 6.53 -18.60
C CYS A 84 -9.12 6.22 -19.67
N PRO A 85 -10.02 5.25 -19.45
CA PRO A 85 -11.11 5.01 -20.38
C PRO A 85 -11.94 6.30 -20.52
N ALA A 86 -12.08 6.79 -21.75
CA ALA A 86 -12.97 7.91 -22.04
C ALA A 86 -14.39 7.54 -21.55
N GLY A 87 -14.89 8.24 -20.53
CA GLY A 87 -16.19 7.94 -19.89
C GLY A 87 -16.13 7.13 -18.59
N ALA A 88 -14.96 6.95 -17.97
CA ALA A 88 -14.83 6.38 -16.62
C ALA A 88 -15.09 7.39 -15.48
N SER A 89 -15.58 8.60 -15.78
CA SER A 89 -16.33 9.37 -14.80
C SER A 89 -17.69 8.68 -14.61
N VAL A 90 -18.09 8.55 -13.35
CA VAL A 90 -19.47 8.27 -12.93
C VAL A 90 -20.40 8.93 -13.93
N ARG A 91 -21.17 8.10 -14.66
CA ARG A 91 -22.24 8.46 -15.59
C ARG A 91 -22.80 9.84 -15.26
N GLU A 92 -22.18 10.87 -15.82
CA GLU A 92 -22.76 12.19 -15.81
C GLU A 92 -23.97 12.00 -16.73
N LEU A 93 -25.16 12.11 -16.15
CA LEU A 93 -26.44 12.01 -16.83
C LEU A 93 -26.51 13.17 -17.84
N ALA A 94 -25.74 13.06 -18.92
CA ALA A 94 -25.94 13.88 -20.10
C ALA A 94 -27.33 13.50 -20.64
N PRO A 95 -28.22 14.47 -20.89
CA PRO A 95 -29.52 14.20 -21.45
C PRO A 95 -29.35 13.44 -22.76
N LEU A 96 -30.12 12.36 -22.89
CA LEU A 96 -30.27 11.64 -24.15
C LEU A 96 -30.80 12.63 -25.18
N ASP A 97 -29.94 13.19 -26.04
CA ASP A 97 -30.28 13.40 -27.44
C ASP A 97 -29.10 13.82 -28.33
N VAL A 98 -29.13 13.24 -29.53
CA VAL A 98 -28.44 13.59 -30.79
C VAL A 98 -27.00 13.09 -31.03
N GLN A 99 -26.95 11.89 -31.64
CA GLN A 99 -26.17 11.54 -32.84
C GLN A 99 -24.71 12.00 -32.95
N GLN A 100 -23.79 11.06 -32.69
CA GLN A 100 -22.70 10.73 -33.63
C GLN A 100 -22.08 9.36 -33.25
N PRO A 101 -22.33 8.30 -34.04
CA PRO A 101 -21.54 7.08 -33.97
C PRO A 101 -20.23 7.32 -34.74
N GLU A 102 -19.15 6.66 -34.32
CA GLU A 102 -17.82 6.62 -34.97
C GLU A 102 -16.82 7.74 -34.62
N MET A 103 -16.25 7.70 -33.42
CA MET A 103 -14.79 7.81 -33.20
C MET A 103 -14.48 7.69 -31.69
N ARG A 104 -13.32 7.09 -31.38
CA ARG A 104 -12.78 6.78 -30.03
C ARG A 104 -13.10 5.41 -29.44
N SER A 105 -13.34 4.41 -30.29
CA SER A 105 -12.82 3.07 -29.99
C SER A 105 -11.33 3.04 -30.35
N SER A 106 -10.51 3.76 -29.59
CA SER A 106 -9.11 3.37 -29.48
C SER A 106 -9.14 2.07 -28.68
N SER A 107 -8.76 0.97 -29.28
CA SER A 107 -8.48 -0.28 -28.56
C SER A 107 -7.53 0.04 -27.40
N PHE A 108 -8.07 0.19 -26.19
CA PHE A 108 -7.32 0.48 -24.97
C PHE A 108 -6.56 -0.79 -24.60
N LYS A 109 -5.35 -0.94 -25.12
CA LYS A 109 -4.51 -2.14 -24.87
C LYS A 109 -4.03 -2.21 -23.42
N ASP A 110 -4.02 -1.08 -22.71
CA ASP A 110 -3.50 -0.90 -21.36
C ASP A 110 -4.60 -0.79 -20.29
N GLY A 111 -5.88 -0.86 -20.67
CA GLY A 111 -7.02 -0.78 -19.73
C GLY A 111 -6.97 -1.85 -18.62
N PHE A 112 -6.28 -2.97 -18.88
CA PHE A 112 -5.99 -3.99 -17.87
C PHE A 112 -5.14 -3.48 -16.70
N LEU A 113 -4.24 -2.53 -16.96
CA LEU A 113 -3.34 -1.92 -15.98
C LEU A 113 -3.96 -0.71 -15.29
N VAL A 114 -5.09 -0.17 -15.76
CA VAL A 114 -5.71 1.01 -15.15
C VAL A 114 -6.27 0.66 -13.77
N ALA A 115 -5.68 1.25 -12.73
CA ALA A 115 -6.13 1.09 -11.36
C ALA A 115 -7.47 1.79 -11.10
N PRO A 116 -8.34 1.23 -10.25
CA PRO A 116 -9.50 1.96 -9.74
C PRO A 116 -9.06 3.23 -8.99
N PRO A 117 -9.86 4.31 -9.01
CA PRO A 117 -9.57 5.52 -8.24
C PRO A 117 -9.37 5.22 -6.75
N GLY A 118 -8.34 5.81 -6.14
CA GLY A 118 -7.99 5.62 -4.73
C GLY A 118 -7.02 4.47 -4.44
N CYS A 119 -6.68 3.66 -5.44
CA CYS A 119 -5.69 2.59 -5.29
C CYS A 119 -4.27 3.13 -5.53
N LEU A 120 -3.41 3.09 -4.51
CA LEU A 120 -1.98 3.40 -4.69
C LEU A 120 -1.27 2.25 -5.39
N GLN A 121 -1.64 1.02 -5.08
CA GLN A 121 -1.14 -0.17 -5.77
C GLN A 121 -2.30 -0.91 -6.40
N TYR A 122 -2.09 -1.43 -7.60
CA TYR A 122 -3.08 -2.24 -8.30
C TYR A 122 -2.44 -3.46 -8.93
N PHE A 123 -3.05 -4.60 -8.67
CA PHE A 123 -2.61 -5.93 -9.06
C PHE A 123 -3.67 -6.55 -9.97
N PRO A 124 -3.52 -6.42 -11.28
CA PRO A 124 -4.56 -6.83 -12.23
C PRO A 124 -4.56 -8.33 -12.52
N GLU A 125 -3.45 -9.00 -12.23
CA GLU A 125 -3.32 -10.44 -12.37
C GLU A 125 -4.06 -11.21 -11.29
N ALA A 126 -4.55 -12.41 -11.60
CA ALA A 126 -5.29 -13.23 -10.67
C ALA A 126 -4.44 -13.74 -9.49
N LYS A 127 -3.11 -13.77 -9.63
CA LYS A 127 -2.17 -14.19 -8.58
C LYS A 127 -0.92 -13.35 -8.61
N GLY A 128 -0.31 -13.16 -7.45
CA GLY A 128 0.94 -12.43 -7.34
C GLY A 128 1.43 -12.34 -5.91
N VAL A 129 2.39 -11.44 -5.70
CA VAL A 129 3.01 -11.14 -4.41
C VAL A 129 2.83 -9.66 -4.13
N VAL A 130 2.49 -9.35 -2.88
CA VAL A 130 2.44 -7.99 -2.36
C VAL A 130 3.39 -7.90 -1.18
N LYS A 131 4.16 -6.82 -1.12
CA LYS A 131 5.07 -6.49 -0.02
C LYS A 131 4.81 -5.06 0.42
N SER A 132 4.99 -4.76 1.70
CA SER A 132 5.02 -3.37 2.17
C SER A 132 6.17 -2.60 1.53
N PHE A 133 6.04 -1.28 1.49
CA PHE A 133 7.19 -0.41 1.22
C PHE A 133 8.29 -0.66 2.25
N ASN A 134 9.53 -0.63 1.77
CA ASN A 134 10.73 -0.95 2.50
C ASN A 134 10.68 -2.30 3.23
N TYR A 135 10.06 -3.32 2.65
CA TYR A 135 10.06 -4.67 3.21
C TYR A 135 11.50 -5.21 3.43
N ASN A 136 12.41 -4.94 2.49
CA ASN A 136 13.84 -5.29 2.57
C ASN A 136 14.10 -6.75 3.05
N ASP A 137 13.35 -7.69 2.49
CA ASP A 137 13.36 -9.11 2.85
C ASP A 137 13.19 -9.39 4.35
N GLY A 138 12.34 -8.58 5.00
CA GLY A 138 12.01 -8.67 6.42
C GLY A 138 12.99 -7.94 7.34
N ASN A 139 13.96 -7.21 6.78
CA ASN A 139 14.96 -6.43 7.54
C ASN A 139 14.72 -4.92 7.48
N GLY A 140 13.61 -4.49 6.88
CA GLY A 140 13.28 -3.08 6.75
C GLY A 140 12.26 -2.64 7.79
N VAL A 141 11.93 -1.35 7.75
CA VAL A 141 10.94 -0.70 8.61
C VAL A 141 10.02 0.09 7.69
N TYR A 142 8.70 -0.13 7.75
CA TYR A 142 7.80 0.69 6.96
C TYR A 142 7.79 2.14 7.48
N PRO A 143 7.66 3.16 6.61
CA PRO A 143 7.51 4.53 7.07
C PRO A 143 6.24 4.72 7.92
N SER A 144 6.31 5.64 8.88
CA SER A 144 5.14 6.12 9.63
C SER A 144 4.19 6.93 8.74
N HIS A 145 2.94 7.12 9.18
CA HIS A 145 1.90 7.89 8.49
C HIS A 145 1.49 7.37 7.10
N MET A 146 1.62 6.07 6.86
CA MET A 146 1.19 5.47 5.61
C MET A 146 -0.31 5.19 5.66
N ASN A 147 -1.03 5.54 4.61
CA ASN A 147 -2.44 5.17 4.48
C ASN A 147 -2.74 4.96 2.99
N TYR A 148 -2.73 3.71 2.56
CA TYR A 148 -2.89 3.40 1.14
C TYR A 148 -3.66 2.11 0.89
N ALA A 149 -4.38 2.11 -0.23
CA ALA A 149 -5.11 0.94 -0.71
C ALA A 149 -4.30 0.16 -1.75
N ILE A 150 -4.32 -1.15 -1.58
CA ILE A 150 -3.79 -2.18 -2.46
C ILE A 150 -4.97 -2.88 -3.09
N CYS A 151 -5.19 -2.68 -4.38
CA CYS A 151 -6.37 -3.15 -5.06
C CYS A 151 -6.07 -4.32 -5.99
N PHE A 152 -7.07 -5.18 -6.15
CA PHE A 152 -6.99 -6.36 -7.00
C PHE A 152 -8.09 -6.29 -8.06
N ARG A 153 -7.79 -6.75 -9.28
CA ARG A 153 -8.79 -6.77 -10.34
C ARG A 153 -9.90 -7.76 -9.99
N ARG A 154 -11.13 -7.27 -10.07
CA ARG A 154 -12.34 -8.09 -9.93
C ARG A 154 -12.99 -8.34 -11.29
N THR A 155 -13.37 -9.58 -11.56
CA THR A 155 -14.20 -9.96 -12.71
C THR A 155 -15.59 -10.37 -12.24
N LYS A 156 -16.51 -10.66 -13.18
CA LYS A 156 -17.87 -11.11 -12.84
C LYS A 156 -17.89 -12.44 -12.08
N ASP A 157 -16.90 -13.28 -12.34
CA ASP A 157 -16.80 -14.62 -11.75
C ASP A 157 -16.03 -14.61 -10.42
N THR A 158 -15.46 -13.47 -10.04
CA THR A 158 -14.72 -13.34 -8.79
C THR A 158 -15.63 -13.47 -7.57
N SER A 159 -15.35 -14.51 -6.81
CA SER A 159 -16.02 -14.91 -5.57
C SER A 159 -15.22 -14.59 -4.32
N SER A 160 -13.88 -14.57 -4.41
CA SER A 160 -13.01 -14.39 -3.24
C SER A 160 -11.63 -13.83 -3.56
N LEU A 161 -11.01 -13.28 -2.53
CA LEU A 161 -9.59 -12.93 -2.44
C LEU A 161 -8.97 -13.78 -1.33
N ASN A 162 -8.06 -14.67 -1.70
CA ASN A 162 -7.27 -15.48 -0.78
C ASN A 162 -5.89 -14.86 -0.61
N ILE A 163 -5.52 -14.57 0.62
CA ILE A 163 -4.23 -13.99 1.02
C ILE A 163 -3.50 -15.03 1.86
N ARG A 164 -2.29 -15.41 1.45
CA ARG A 164 -1.38 -16.24 2.25
C ARG A 164 -0.22 -15.35 2.69
N SER A 165 -0.32 -14.87 3.92
CA SER A 165 0.72 -14.05 4.53
C SER A 165 1.82 -14.95 5.06
N TYR A 166 3.03 -14.78 4.54
CA TYR A 166 4.22 -15.54 4.93
C TYR A 166 5.21 -14.70 5.74
N TYR A 167 4.99 -13.39 5.80
CA TYR A 167 5.68 -12.48 6.69
C TYR A 167 4.72 -11.39 7.14
N PHE A 168 4.65 -11.14 8.43
CA PHE A 168 3.77 -10.12 8.99
C PHE A 168 4.35 -9.64 10.31
N HIS A 169 4.61 -8.35 10.40
CA HIS A 169 5.16 -7.61 11.54
C HIS A 169 4.65 -6.17 11.45
N VAL A 170 3.36 -5.98 11.77
CA VAL A 170 2.65 -4.71 11.65
C VAL A 170 2.02 -4.38 12.99
N GLY A 171 2.59 -3.41 13.68
CA GLY A 171 2.04 -2.86 14.91
C GLY A 171 2.01 -3.81 16.11
N ALA A 172 1.47 -3.22 17.17
CA ALA A 172 1.08 -3.78 18.46
C ALA A 172 2.18 -3.93 19.52
N GLU A 173 1.97 -3.13 20.57
CA GLU A 173 2.67 -3.11 21.84
C GLU A 173 2.75 -4.51 22.48
N THR A 174 3.97 -4.90 22.86
CA THR A 174 4.36 -6.13 23.58
C THR A 174 4.33 -7.44 22.78
N SER A 175 5.26 -7.56 21.82
CA SER A 175 5.82 -8.86 21.40
C SER A 175 4.77 -9.92 21.05
N ALA A 176 3.77 -9.54 20.26
CA ALA A 176 2.82 -10.51 19.75
C ALA A 176 3.55 -11.47 18.80
N ASN A 177 3.92 -12.64 19.32
CA ASN A 177 4.34 -13.81 18.54
C ASN A 177 3.19 -14.39 17.69
N SER A 178 2.03 -13.73 17.67
CA SER A 178 0.80 -14.20 17.08
C SER A 178 0.05 -13.08 16.39
N LEU A 179 -0.61 -13.42 15.29
CA LEU A 179 -1.50 -12.51 14.58
C LEU A 179 -2.68 -12.14 15.47
N MET A 180 -2.93 -10.84 15.56
CA MET A 180 -4.01 -10.24 16.32
C MET A 180 -5.02 -9.57 15.38
N THR A 181 -6.22 -9.36 15.89
CA THR A 181 -7.39 -8.95 15.11
C THR A 181 -8.18 -7.82 15.77
N ASP A 182 -8.81 -7.00 14.94
CA ASP A 182 -9.80 -5.97 15.28
C ASP A 182 -9.41 -5.07 16.46
N SER A 183 -10.14 -5.14 17.58
CA SER A 183 -9.93 -4.26 18.73
C SER A 183 -8.52 -4.37 19.32
N SER A 184 -7.83 -5.49 19.10
CA SER A 184 -6.48 -5.73 19.57
C SER A 184 -5.41 -4.95 18.78
N CYS A 185 -5.79 -4.37 17.64
CA CYS A 185 -4.89 -3.56 16.81
C CYS A 185 -4.85 -2.09 17.20
N TYR A 186 -5.72 -1.66 18.11
CA TYR A 186 -5.71 -0.29 18.62
C TYR A 186 -4.87 -0.20 19.89
N ARG A 187 -4.11 0.89 20.03
CA ARG A 187 -3.39 1.17 21.28
C ARG A 187 -4.34 1.29 22.47
N SER A 188 -3.85 0.90 23.65
CA SER A 188 -4.63 0.99 24.90
C SER A 188 -5.14 2.41 25.14
N GLY A 189 -6.46 2.59 25.17
CA GLY A 189 -7.11 3.89 25.36
C GLY A 189 -7.39 4.67 24.08
N SER A 190 -7.01 4.15 22.91
CA SER A 190 -7.41 4.66 21.59
C SER A 190 -8.52 3.78 21.00
N SER A 191 -9.55 4.41 20.45
CA SER A 191 -10.54 3.75 19.59
C SER A 191 -10.50 4.27 18.15
N SER A 192 -9.54 5.15 17.83
CA SER A 192 -9.43 5.76 16.52
C SER A 192 -8.43 5.03 15.65
N VAL A 193 -8.87 4.78 14.41
CA VAL A 193 -8.06 4.23 13.30
C VAL A 193 -6.77 5.03 13.05
N ALA A 194 -6.72 6.31 13.46
CA ALA A 194 -5.55 7.17 13.28
C ALA A 194 -4.34 6.82 14.17
N ASN A 195 -4.53 6.03 15.23
CA ASN A 195 -3.48 5.67 16.19
C ASN A 195 -3.34 4.14 16.27
N ALA A 196 -3.25 3.50 15.11
CA ALA A 196 -3.14 2.05 15.00
C ALA A 196 -2.44 1.66 13.70
N ASP A 197 -1.56 0.66 13.81
CA ASP A 197 -0.91 0.02 12.68
C ASP A 197 -1.66 -1.26 12.33
N PHE A 198 -2.14 -1.37 11.09
CA PHE A 198 -2.90 -2.55 10.68
C PHE A 198 -2.93 -2.75 9.16
N LEU A 199 -3.23 -3.99 8.79
CA LEU A 199 -3.83 -4.33 7.50
C LEU A 199 -5.33 -4.51 7.65
N MET A 200 -6.12 -3.81 6.86
CA MET A 200 -7.56 -3.96 6.77
C MET A 200 -7.93 -4.81 5.56
N VAL A 201 -8.70 -5.87 5.79
CA VAL A 201 -9.24 -6.74 4.73
C VAL A 201 -10.76 -6.84 4.89
N PRO A 202 -11.56 -6.23 3.98
CA PRO A 202 -13.01 -6.26 4.09
C PRO A 202 -13.60 -7.67 4.05
N GLN A 203 -14.59 -7.96 4.90
CA GLN A 203 -15.26 -9.27 4.99
C GLN A 203 -14.30 -10.47 5.03
N ALA A 204 -13.25 -10.37 5.83
CA ALA A 204 -12.24 -11.41 5.93
C ALA A 204 -12.56 -12.46 7.00
N THR A 205 -12.10 -13.68 6.75
CA THR A 205 -12.04 -14.79 7.70
C THR A 205 -10.60 -15.28 7.77
N LEU A 206 -10.03 -15.31 8.97
CA LEU A 206 -8.78 -16.00 9.26
C LEU A 206 -9.06 -17.51 9.29
N VAL A 207 -8.53 -18.23 8.31
CA VAL A 207 -8.94 -19.61 8.01
C VAL A 207 -8.60 -20.58 9.15
N ASP A 208 -7.39 -20.51 9.69
CA ASP A 208 -6.91 -21.47 10.69
C ASP A 208 -7.68 -21.40 12.01
N ARG A 209 -8.18 -20.22 12.37
CA ARG A 209 -8.99 -20.00 13.58
C ARG A 209 -10.49 -19.99 13.31
N ASN A 210 -10.90 -20.05 12.03
CA ASN A 210 -12.27 -19.83 11.59
C ASN A 210 -12.89 -18.55 12.21
N GLU A 211 -12.09 -17.48 12.26
CA GLU A 211 -12.42 -16.24 12.95
C GLU A 211 -12.65 -15.13 11.93
N ARG A 212 -13.75 -14.38 12.06
CA ARG A 212 -13.98 -13.19 11.24
C ARG A 212 -13.24 -12.00 11.84
N ALA A 213 -12.53 -11.28 11.00
CA ALA A 213 -11.81 -10.07 11.38
C ALA A 213 -11.77 -9.10 10.21
N THR A 214 -11.63 -7.81 10.51
CA THR A 214 -11.47 -6.73 9.54
C THR A 214 -10.07 -6.15 9.59
N TYR A 215 -9.52 -5.96 10.79
CA TYR A 215 -8.17 -5.42 11.00
C TYR A 215 -7.23 -6.52 11.49
N PHE A 216 -6.00 -6.50 11.00
CA PHE A 216 -4.94 -7.47 11.32
C PHE A 216 -3.66 -6.73 11.70
N CYS A 217 -3.01 -7.16 12.78
CA CYS A 217 -1.80 -6.57 13.36
C CYS A 217 -1.00 -7.63 14.14
N GLY A 218 0.13 -7.25 14.74
CA GLY A 218 1.04 -8.14 15.46
C GLY A 218 2.03 -8.83 14.53
N ALA A 219 2.36 -10.10 14.82
CA ALA A 219 3.30 -10.86 14.00
C ALA A 219 2.89 -12.32 13.75
N THR A 220 3.46 -12.95 12.73
CA THR A 220 3.19 -14.36 12.38
C THR A 220 4.43 -15.23 12.52
N GLN A 221 4.33 -16.39 13.17
CA GLN A 221 5.41 -17.40 13.25
C GLN A 221 5.39 -18.44 12.12
N GLY A 222 4.62 -18.18 11.07
CA GLY A 222 4.46 -19.05 9.91
C GLY A 222 3.40 -18.49 8.98
N ASP A 223 3.10 -19.25 7.93
CA ASP A 223 2.06 -18.87 6.98
C ASP A 223 0.68 -18.85 7.61
N VAL A 224 -0.05 -17.75 7.39
CA VAL A 224 -1.46 -17.61 7.78
C VAL A 224 -2.30 -17.31 6.55
N VAL A 225 -3.52 -17.86 6.52
CA VAL A 225 -4.44 -17.68 5.39
C VAL A 225 -5.62 -16.81 5.81
N ILE A 226 -5.81 -15.71 5.07
CA ILE A 226 -6.93 -14.79 5.21
C ILE A 226 -7.75 -14.90 3.92
N ASN A 227 -9.02 -15.27 4.03
CA ASN A 227 -9.94 -15.31 2.90
C ASN A 227 -10.98 -14.20 3.03
N SER A 228 -11.15 -13.41 1.98
CA SER A 228 -12.19 -12.39 1.87
C SER A 228 -13.17 -12.77 0.77
N ASN A 229 -14.47 -12.70 1.07
CA ASN A 229 -15.56 -12.87 0.12
C ASN A 229 -16.29 -11.56 -0.15
N ASN A 230 -15.59 -10.42 -0.01
CA ASN A 230 -16.18 -9.10 -0.16
C ASN A 230 -16.90 -8.95 -1.52
N PRO A 231 -18.21 -8.63 -1.55
CA PRO A 231 -18.96 -8.50 -2.79
C PRO A 231 -18.67 -7.19 -3.54
N GLY A 232 -17.86 -6.30 -2.97
CA GLY A 232 -17.49 -5.01 -3.55
C GLY A 232 -16.12 -5.04 -4.25
N PRO A 233 -15.45 -3.88 -4.35
CA PRO A 233 -14.05 -3.80 -4.77
C PRO A 233 -13.17 -4.73 -3.92
N LEU A 234 -12.23 -5.43 -4.55
CA LEU A 234 -11.24 -6.23 -3.84
C LEU A 234 -10.04 -5.34 -3.48
N LEU A 235 -9.82 -5.14 -2.19
CA LEU A 235 -8.73 -4.34 -1.69
C LEU A 235 -8.23 -4.84 -0.33
N VAL A 236 -6.99 -4.49 -0.05
CA VAL A 236 -6.36 -4.50 1.27
C VAL A 236 -5.90 -3.07 1.53
N LEU A 237 -6.16 -2.53 2.71
CA LEU A 237 -5.67 -1.21 3.10
C LEU A 237 -4.58 -1.37 4.15
N PHE A 238 -3.47 -0.67 3.98
CA PHE A 238 -2.44 -0.55 5.01
C PHE A 238 -2.51 0.81 5.67
N ASN A 239 -2.45 0.81 7.00
CA ASN A 239 -2.33 2.00 7.82
C ASN A 239 -1.12 1.87 8.75
N SER A 240 -0.30 2.92 8.83
CA SER A 240 0.64 3.13 9.92
C SER A 240 0.42 4.49 10.57
N ASP A 241 0.48 4.51 11.90
CA ASP A 241 0.41 5.70 12.72
C ASP A 241 1.78 6.40 12.83
N GLU A 242 1.91 7.32 13.79
CA GLU A 242 3.14 8.10 14.01
C GLU A 242 4.18 7.38 14.88
N ILE A 243 3.86 6.21 15.42
CA ILE A 243 4.60 5.56 16.48
C ILE A 243 5.17 4.25 15.98
N TYR A 244 6.48 4.23 15.80
CA TYR A 244 7.28 3.05 15.54
C TYR A 244 7.51 2.22 16.81
N ASP A 245 7.16 0.94 16.73
CA ASP A 245 7.51 -0.10 17.69
C ASP A 245 8.70 -0.95 17.18
N SER A 246 9.53 -1.48 18.10
CA SER A 246 10.82 -2.09 17.73
C SER A 246 10.73 -3.34 16.85
N ASN A 247 9.54 -3.94 16.72
CA ASN A 247 9.31 -5.13 15.90
C ASN A 247 8.60 -4.81 14.58
N ASP A 248 8.32 -3.53 14.30
CA ASP A 248 7.67 -3.12 13.07
C ASP A 248 8.62 -3.29 11.89
N ALA A 249 8.19 -4.12 10.95
CA ALA A 249 9.00 -4.45 9.78
C ALA A 249 8.18 -4.64 8.49
N GLY A 250 6.85 -4.74 8.62
CA GLY A 250 5.90 -4.70 7.52
C GLY A 250 5.27 -6.04 7.21
N PHE A 251 4.91 -6.26 5.96
CA PHE A 251 4.17 -7.45 5.55
C PHE A 251 4.59 -7.92 4.17
N ALA A 252 4.46 -9.22 3.95
CA ALA A 252 4.56 -9.81 2.64
C ALA A 252 3.63 -11.02 2.52
N PHE A 253 2.86 -11.05 1.42
CA PHE A 253 1.87 -12.08 1.18
C PHE A 253 1.77 -12.44 -0.30
N THR A 254 1.36 -13.68 -0.57
CA THR A 254 0.83 -14.04 -1.88
C THR A 254 -0.68 -13.84 -1.89
N TYR A 255 -1.22 -13.55 -3.06
CA TYR A 255 -2.67 -13.48 -3.24
C TYR A 255 -3.16 -14.36 -4.38
N THR A 256 -4.42 -14.78 -4.31
CA THR A 256 -5.17 -15.39 -5.40
C THR A 256 -6.59 -14.83 -5.41
N VAL A 257 -6.99 -14.25 -6.53
CA VAL A 257 -8.37 -13.87 -6.84
C VAL A 257 -9.02 -15.08 -7.51
N ALA A 258 -10.13 -15.57 -6.93
CA ALA A 258 -10.86 -16.75 -7.39
C ALA A 258 -12.33 -16.41 -7.67
#